data_AF-A0A9W8KHG5-F1
#
_entry.id   AF-A0A9W8KHG5-F1
#
_cell.length_a   1.000
_cell.length_b   1.000
_cell.length_c   1.000
_cell.angle_alpha   90.00
_cell.angle_beta   90.00
_cell.angle_gamma   90.00
#
_symmetry.space_group_name_H-M   'P 1'
#
loop_
_entity.id
_entity.type
_entity.pdbx_description
1 polymer ?
#
loop_
_entity_poly.entity_id
_entity_poly.type
_entity_poly.pdbx_seq_one_letter_code
_entity_poly.pdbx_strand_id
1 'polypeptide(L)'
;MAFSAYLSAPKLVQLAGVELYSRRYDWGPLALSDLGQILVRHVCSAGRTAQWNELRHELDSVLVRSEGCTLRQLLGQRLRQLQSVDELHRFFDGVRQLVVEAEEARGQDRADSESMQLDSESVFGIFVRRCSLAFDQLEFHQISNLFAEWQQAAEIISADHNVAARPVRRSRMEAEEAVEHEIGQLEAGAHTKAERQDFISGHGRSHYLAYLSDVGSGESERASAELRRFFDSDSRATHQNALLHLAGMRAQVGMSNGARLALAEATHVARDSQDHLCLMYAQCWETRLLLDEHSAAAAQQAASALVAKAAALGNRDMLAAGSIYVADALLLGEAGPRRALEAVVAARALVVELGVSHLRSDLWRCSARAWAQHGGRRVAELHEKMA
;
A
#
# COMPACT_ATOMS: atom_id res chain seq x y z
N MET A 1 21.72 -16.98 -1.14
CA MET A 1 21.28 -16.18 -2.31
C MET A 1 19.92 -16.70 -2.73
N ALA A 2 18.83 -16.11 -2.23
CA ALA A 2 17.48 -16.58 -2.50
C ALA A 2 16.86 -15.68 -3.57
N PHE A 3 16.86 -16.14 -4.82
CA PHE A 3 16.23 -15.43 -5.92
C PHE A 3 14.74 -15.24 -5.63
N SER A 4 14.32 -13.98 -5.66
CA SER A 4 12.94 -13.53 -5.49
C SER A 4 12.23 -13.70 -6.82
N ALA A 5 11.65 -14.89 -7.08
CA ALA A 5 10.92 -15.11 -8.32
C ALA A 5 9.64 -14.28 -8.31
N TYR A 6 9.55 -13.23 -9.13
CA TYR A 6 8.34 -12.42 -9.30
C TYR A 6 7.15 -13.25 -9.81
N LEU A 7 7.41 -14.35 -10.52
CA LEU A 7 6.39 -15.18 -11.15
C LEU A 7 5.66 -16.08 -10.15
N SER A 8 4.37 -16.22 -10.39
CA SER A 8 3.42 -17.08 -9.68
C SER A 8 2.37 -17.56 -10.67
N ALA A 9 1.64 -18.62 -10.35
CA ALA A 9 0.53 -19.08 -11.19
C ALA A 9 -0.55 -18.00 -11.48
N PRO A 10 -0.97 -17.15 -10.51
CA PRO A 10 -1.84 -15.99 -10.78
C PRO A 10 -1.30 -15.05 -11.85
N LYS A 11 -0.02 -14.68 -11.77
CA LYS A 11 0.60 -13.78 -12.75
C LYS A 11 0.70 -14.39 -14.13
N LEU A 12 0.96 -15.69 -14.20
CA LEU A 12 0.93 -16.38 -15.48
C LEU A 12 -0.49 -16.32 -16.08
N VAL A 13 -1.55 -16.58 -15.29
CA VAL A 13 -2.93 -16.49 -15.81
C VAL A 13 -3.24 -15.09 -16.32
N GLN A 14 -2.82 -14.06 -15.58
CA GLN A 14 -2.95 -12.67 -16.03
C GLN A 14 -2.18 -12.45 -17.34
N LEU A 15 -0.98 -13.02 -17.48
CA LEU A 15 -0.17 -12.94 -18.70
C LEU A 15 -0.85 -13.60 -19.90
N ALA A 16 -1.54 -14.73 -19.70
CA ALA A 16 -2.36 -15.35 -20.73
C ALA A 16 -3.57 -14.48 -21.11
N GLY A 17 -4.16 -13.80 -20.13
CA GLY A 17 -5.21 -12.81 -20.39
C GLY A 17 -4.70 -11.64 -21.24
N VAL A 18 -3.49 -11.13 -20.95
CA VAL A 18 -2.83 -10.07 -21.75
C VAL A 18 -2.53 -10.56 -23.17
N GLU A 19 -2.08 -11.81 -23.35
CA GLU A 19 -1.90 -12.42 -24.66
C GLU A 19 -3.23 -12.44 -25.45
N LEU A 20 -4.32 -12.90 -24.83
CA LEU A 20 -5.64 -12.95 -25.46
C LEU A 20 -6.16 -11.54 -25.81
N TYR A 21 -6.02 -10.60 -24.89
CA TYR A 21 -6.38 -9.19 -25.11
C TYR A 21 -5.65 -8.60 -26.33
N SER A 22 -4.39 -8.98 -26.53
CA SER A 22 -3.56 -8.47 -27.63
C SER A 22 -3.83 -9.19 -28.96
N ARG A 23 -4.20 -10.48 -28.94
CA ARG A 23 -4.35 -11.30 -30.15
C ARG A 23 -5.79 -11.43 -30.66
N ARG A 24 -6.81 -11.07 -29.88
CA ARG A 24 -8.23 -11.33 -30.20
C ARG A 24 -9.07 -10.08 -30.39
N TYR A 25 -8.77 -9.34 -31.45
CA TYR A 25 -9.53 -8.14 -31.85
C TYR A 25 -10.98 -8.41 -32.29
N ASP A 26 -11.24 -9.65 -32.68
CA ASP A 26 -12.52 -10.17 -33.15
C ASP A 26 -13.60 -10.25 -32.06
N TRP A 27 -13.24 -10.08 -30.78
CA TRP A 27 -14.17 -10.13 -29.65
C TRP A 27 -15.02 -8.87 -29.49
N GLY A 28 -14.71 -7.81 -30.24
CA GLY A 28 -15.43 -6.55 -30.23
C GLY A 28 -15.04 -5.62 -29.08
N PRO A 29 -15.39 -4.32 -29.18
CA PRO A 29 -14.84 -3.28 -28.32
C PRO A 29 -15.28 -3.39 -26.86
N LEU A 30 -16.50 -3.87 -26.60
CA LEU A 30 -17.03 -4.02 -25.23
C LEU A 30 -16.29 -5.13 -24.47
N ALA A 31 -16.19 -6.32 -25.06
CA ALA A 31 -15.51 -7.44 -24.41
C ALA A 31 -14.02 -7.17 -24.20
N LEU A 32 -13.36 -6.50 -25.15
CA LEU A 32 -11.96 -6.08 -25.00
C LEU A 32 -11.79 -4.99 -23.94
N SER A 33 -12.70 -4.01 -23.87
CA SER A 33 -12.69 -3.00 -22.81
C SER A 33 -12.87 -3.64 -21.43
N ASP A 34 -13.83 -4.54 -21.29
CA ASP A 34 -14.10 -5.23 -20.01
C ASP A 34 -12.91 -6.10 -19.61
N LEU A 35 -12.35 -6.88 -20.54
CA LEU A 35 -11.12 -7.66 -20.31
C LEU A 35 -9.95 -6.75 -19.91
N GLY A 36 -9.76 -5.63 -20.59
CA GLY A 36 -8.72 -4.65 -20.28
C GLY A 36 -8.86 -4.08 -18.87
N GLN A 37 -10.07 -3.70 -18.45
CA GLN A 37 -10.34 -3.18 -17.11
C GLN A 37 -10.09 -4.24 -16.02
N ILE A 38 -10.54 -5.47 -16.24
CA ILE A 38 -10.29 -6.60 -15.35
C ILE A 38 -8.77 -6.81 -15.23
N LEU A 39 -8.05 -6.94 -16.36
CA LEU A 39 -6.60 -7.17 -16.35
C LEU A 39 -5.84 -6.02 -15.69
N VAL A 40 -6.16 -4.75 -15.96
CA VAL A 40 -5.50 -3.61 -15.31
C VAL A 40 -5.71 -3.66 -13.79
N ARG A 41 -6.94 -3.95 -13.32
CA ARG A 41 -7.22 -4.06 -11.88
C ARG A 41 -6.41 -5.18 -11.22
N HIS A 42 -6.27 -6.32 -11.89
CA HIS A 42 -5.58 -7.50 -11.35
C HIS A 42 -4.05 -7.42 -11.49
N VAL A 43 -3.52 -6.82 -12.57
CA VAL A 43 -2.08 -6.59 -12.78
C VAL A 43 -1.55 -5.50 -11.86
N CYS A 44 -2.33 -4.45 -11.60
CA CYS A 44 -1.94 -3.34 -10.73
C CYS A 44 -2.24 -3.56 -9.25
N SER A 45 -3.03 -4.58 -8.86
CA SER A 45 -3.34 -4.82 -7.45
C SER A 45 -2.24 -5.63 -6.76
N ALA A 46 -1.45 -4.94 -5.94
CA ALA A 46 -0.56 -5.56 -4.96
C ALA A 46 -1.37 -6.43 -3.99
N GLY A 47 -1.01 -7.71 -3.86
CA GLY A 47 -1.53 -8.57 -2.80
C GLY A 47 -2.93 -9.19 -2.98
N ARG A 48 -3.63 -8.97 -4.10
CA ARG A 48 -4.92 -9.63 -4.41
C ARG A 48 -4.82 -10.91 -5.24
N THR A 49 -3.64 -11.51 -5.31
CA THR A 49 -3.41 -12.79 -6.01
C THR A 49 -4.15 -13.99 -5.38
N ALA A 50 -4.85 -13.80 -4.26
CA ALA A 50 -5.52 -14.85 -3.51
C ALA A 50 -7.02 -15.04 -3.80
N GLN A 51 -7.67 -14.23 -4.65
CA GLN A 51 -9.09 -14.46 -4.97
C GLN A 51 -9.27 -14.88 -6.42
N TRP A 52 -8.81 -16.10 -6.75
CA TRP A 52 -9.18 -16.80 -7.98
C TRP A 52 -10.69 -16.76 -8.23
N ASN A 53 -11.48 -16.79 -7.15
CA ASN A 53 -12.93 -16.70 -7.21
C ASN A 53 -13.43 -15.33 -7.68
N GLU A 54 -12.78 -14.22 -7.27
CA GLU A 54 -13.13 -12.86 -7.72
C GLU A 54 -12.81 -12.70 -9.20
N LEU A 55 -11.58 -13.05 -9.61
CA LEU A 55 -11.17 -13.03 -11.02
C LEU A 55 -12.09 -13.92 -11.89
N ARG A 56 -12.40 -15.13 -11.40
CA ARG A 56 -13.29 -16.06 -12.10
C ARG A 56 -14.70 -15.50 -12.25
N HIS A 57 -15.26 -14.90 -11.20
CA HIS A 57 -16.59 -14.27 -11.26
C HIS A 57 -16.62 -13.10 -12.24
N GLU A 58 -15.59 -12.25 -12.23
CA GLU A 58 -15.47 -11.12 -13.17
C GLU A 58 -15.36 -11.62 -14.61
N LEU A 59 -14.55 -12.64 -14.88
CA LEU A 59 -14.41 -13.24 -16.23
C LEU A 59 -15.67 -13.98 -16.71
N ASP A 60 -16.45 -14.58 -15.80
CA ASP A 60 -17.74 -15.21 -16.14
C ASP A 60 -18.83 -14.19 -16.47
N SER A 61 -18.73 -12.97 -15.92
CA SER A 61 -19.72 -11.92 -16.16
C SER A 61 -19.68 -11.36 -17.59
N VAL A 62 -18.60 -11.61 -18.33
CA VAL A 62 -18.39 -11.06 -19.67
C VAL A 62 -18.56 -12.16 -20.73
N LEU A 63 -19.56 -11.97 -21.60
CA LEU A 63 -19.85 -12.85 -22.73
C LEU A 63 -19.22 -12.31 -24.02
N VAL A 64 -18.42 -13.15 -24.69
CA VAL A 64 -17.87 -12.86 -26.01
C VAL A 64 -18.88 -13.29 -27.05
N ARG A 65 -19.56 -12.30 -27.67
CA ARG A 65 -20.67 -12.56 -28.60
C ARG A 65 -20.25 -13.30 -29.86
N SER A 66 -19.02 -13.08 -30.34
CA SER A 66 -18.50 -13.75 -31.55
C SER A 66 -18.31 -15.25 -31.34
N GLU A 67 -17.89 -15.66 -30.15
CA GLU A 67 -17.55 -17.06 -29.80
C GLU A 67 -18.67 -17.77 -29.02
N GLY A 68 -19.70 -17.05 -28.57
CA GLY A 68 -20.84 -17.62 -27.84
C GLY A 68 -20.50 -18.16 -26.45
N CYS A 69 -19.35 -17.79 -25.88
CA CYS A 69 -18.84 -18.28 -24.60
C CYS A 69 -18.34 -17.13 -23.71
N THR A 70 -18.07 -17.41 -22.43
CA THR A 70 -17.53 -16.40 -21.49
C THR A 70 -16.02 -16.23 -21.64
N LEU A 71 -15.49 -15.08 -21.21
CA LEU A 71 -14.03 -14.87 -21.16
C LEU A 71 -13.33 -15.92 -20.29
N ARG A 72 -13.98 -16.40 -19.22
CA ARG A 72 -13.47 -17.51 -18.40
C ARG A 72 -13.24 -18.77 -19.24
N GLN A 73 -14.21 -19.14 -20.08
CA GLN A 73 -14.11 -20.34 -20.89
C GLN A 73 -12.99 -20.24 -21.93
N LEU A 74 -12.85 -19.08 -22.58
CA LEU A 74 -11.78 -18.82 -23.55
C LEU A 74 -10.40 -18.82 -22.90
N LEU A 75 -10.26 -18.16 -21.75
CA LEU A 75 -9.02 -18.19 -20.96
C LEU A 75 -8.70 -19.61 -20.52
N GLY A 76 -9.66 -20.34 -19.93
CA GLY A 76 -9.48 -21.72 -19.50
C GLY A 76 -9.13 -22.68 -20.65
N GLN A 77 -9.65 -22.46 -21.86
CA GLN A 77 -9.23 -23.20 -23.06
C GLN A 77 -7.77 -22.89 -23.40
N ARG A 78 -7.38 -21.60 -23.42
CA ARG A 78 -5.99 -21.19 -23.69
C ARG A 78 -5.01 -21.76 -22.67
N LEU A 79 -5.34 -21.72 -21.39
CA LEU A 79 -4.50 -22.25 -20.31
C LEU A 79 -4.27 -23.76 -20.45
N ARG A 80 -5.31 -24.50 -20.87
CA ARG A 80 -5.24 -25.96 -21.12
C ARG A 80 -4.47 -26.34 -22.39
N GLN A 81 -4.14 -25.41 -23.28
CA GLN A 81 -3.31 -25.72 -24.43
C GLN A 81 -1.83 -25.88 -24.07
N LEU A 82 -1.39 -25.37 -22.92
CA LEU A 82 -0.01 -25.50 -22.45
C LEU A 82 0.10 -26.77 -21.59
N GLN A 83 0.41 -27.90 -22.23
CA GLN A 83 0.52 -29.24 -21.64
C GLN A 83 1.97 -29.67 -21.40
N SER A 84 2.95 -28.89 -21.85
CA SER A 84 4.37 -29.16 -21.63
C SER A 84 5.16 -27.91 -21.23
N VAL A 85 6.32 -28.13 -20.61
CA VAL A 85 7.28 -27.07 -20.29
C VAL A 85 7.78 -26.38 -21.57
N ASP A 86 7.97 -27.11 -22.66
CA ASP A 86 8.37 -26.52 -23.95
C ASP A 86 7.31 -25.57 -24.50
N GLU A 87 6.03 -25.89 -24.35
CA GLU A 87 4.94 -24.98 -24.73
C GLU A 87 4.87 -23.75 -23.84
N LEU A 88 5.23 -23.87 -22.56
CA LEU A 88 5.38 -22.72 -21.67
C LEU A 88 6.52 -21.80 -22.14
N HIS A 89 7.66 -22.35 -22.55
CA HIS A 89 8.76 -21.56 -23.15
C HIS A 89 8.29 -20.85 -24.43
N ARG A 90 7.64 -21.57 -25.35
CA ARG A 90 7.09 -20.97 -26.59
C ARG A 90 6.04 -19.90 -26.31
N PHE A 91 5.25 -20.07 -25.25
CA PHE A 91 4.31 -19.05 -24.80
C PHE A 91 5.03 -17.78 -24.38
N PHE A 92 6.08 -17.87 -23.56
CA PHE A 92 6.90 -16.70 -23.20
C PHE A 92 7.54 -16.02 -24.42
N ASP A 93 8.05 -16.79 -25.38
CA ASP A 93 8.58 -16.24 -26.63
C ASP A 93 7.50 -15.50 -27.43
N GLY A 94 6.29 -16.07 -27.51
CA GLY A 94 5.16 -15.45 -28.21
C GLY A 94 4.62 -14.20 -27.53
N VAL A 95 4.69 -14.10 -26.20
CA VAL A 95 4.25 -12.93 -25.44
C VAL A 95 5.30 -11.82 -25.47
N ARG A 96 6.60 -12.14 -25.54
CA ARG A 96 7.68 -11.17 -25.74
C ARG A 96 7.53 -10.41 -27.06
N GLN A 97 7.12 -11.10 -28.12
CA GLN A 97 6.88 -10.52 -29.45
C GLN A 97 5.72 -9.52 -29.47
N LEU A 98 4.86 -9.51 -28.45
CA LEU A 98 3.77 -8.53 -28.34
C LEU A 98 4.27 -7.16 -27.90
N VAL A 99 5.45 -7.06 -27.27
CA VAL A 99 5.98 -5.79 -26.75
C VAL A 99 6.93 -5.18 -27.77
N VAL A 100 6.67 -3.92 -28.12
CA VAL A 100 7.51 -3.15 -29.05
C VAL A 100 8.14 -1.99 -28.31
N GLU A 101 9.44 -1.75 -28.57
CA GLU A 101 10.14 -0.60 -28.01
C GLU A 101 9.68 0.69 -28.72
N ALA A 102 9.61 1.80 -27.96
CA ALA A 102 9.09 3.07 -28.45
C ALA A 102 9.82 3.63 -29.70
N GLU A 103 11.06 3.20 -29.93
CA GLU A 103 11.87 3.58 -31.10
C GLU A 103 11.48 2.79 -32.37
N GLU A 104 11.12 1.51 -32.23
CA GLU A 104 10.74 0.62 -33.34
C GLU A 104 9.32 0.91 -33.85
N ALA A 105 8.43 1.36 -32.95
CA ALA A 105 7.06 1.75 -33.27
C ALA A 105 6.94 2.95 -34.24
N ARG A 106 8.03 3.71 -34.45
CA ARG A 106 8.09 4.86 -35.38
C ARG A 106 8.49 4.47 -36.80
N GLY A 107 9.02 3.26 -37.02
CA GLY A 107 9.61 2.84 -38.30
C GLY A 107 8.87 1.73 -39.05
N GLN A 108 7.89 1.06 -38.43
CA GLN A 108 7.14 -0.05 -39.05
C GLN A 108 5.75 0.41 -39.53
N ASP A 109 5.49 0.23 -40.83
CA ASP A 109 4.15 0.36 -41.41
C ASP A 109 3.18 -0.60 -40.69
N ARG A 110 2.19 -0.03 -40.00
CA ARG A 110 1.17 -0.71 -39.15
C ARG A 110 0.24 -1.68 -39.90
N ALA A 111 0.53 -2.06 -41.13
CA ALA A 111 -0.48 -2.54 -42.06
C ALA A 111 -0.85 -4.04 -41.93
N ASP A 112 0.02 -4.92 -41.43
CA ASP A 112 -0.17 -6.37 -41.58
C ASP A 112 -0.04 -7.21 -40.29
N SER A 113 0.04 -6.61 -39.09
CA SER A 113 0.08 -7.40 -37.85
C SER A 113 -1.32 -7.76 -37.35
N GLU A 114 -1.67 -9.05 -37.37
CA GLU A 114 -2.91 -9.61 -36.79
C GLU A 114 -3.02 -9.45 -35.25
N SER A 115 -1.99 -8.90 -34.59
CA SER A 115 -1.91 -8.72 -33.14
C SER A 115 -1.64 -7.28 -32.72
N MET A 116 -2.18 -6.88 -31.56
CA MET A 116 -1.89 -5.60 -30.91
C MET A 116 -0.49 -5.58 -30.36
N GLN A 117 0.30 -4.66 -30.88
CA GLN A 117 1.58 -4.32 -30.29
C GLN A 117 1.34 -3.51 -29.03
N LEU A 118 1.91 -3.97 -27.93
CA LEU A 118 1.93 -3.31 -26.64
C LEU A 118 3.15 -2.40 -26.58
N ASP A 119 2.92 -1.14 -26.22
CA ASP A 119 4.03 -0.23 -25.93
C ASP A 119 4.81 -0.74 -24.70
N SER A 120 6.14 -0.79 -24.81
CA SER A 120 7.06 -1.15 -23.74
C SER A 120 6.92 -0.33 -22.45
N GLU A 121 6.38 0.90 -22.54
CA GLU A 121 6.10 1.78 -21.40
C GLU A 121 4.66 1.65 -20.86
N SER A 122 3.78 0.92 -21.56
CA SER A 122 2.42 0.66 -21.09
C SER A 122 2.42 -0.28 -19.88
N VAL A 123 1.33 -0.25 -19.08
CA VAL A 123 1.15 -1.15 -17.93
C VAL A 123 1.32 -2.62 -18.33
N PHE A 124 0.75 -3.04 -19.46
CA PHE A 124 0.89 -4.41 -19.96
C PHE A 124 2.29 -4.68 -20.51
N GLY A 125 2.94 -3.73 -21.19
CA GLY A 125 4.32 -3.87 -21.66
C GLY A 125 5.31 -4.06 -20.51
N ILE A 126 5.21 -3.24 -19.46
CA ILE A 126 6.03 -3.36 -18.25
C ILE A 126 5.77 -4.71 -17.56
N PHE A 127 4.50 -5.12 -17.43
CA PHE A 127 4.14 -6.40 -16.83
C PHE A 127 4.74 -7.60 -17.59
N VAL A 128 4.58 -7.62 -18.92
CA VAL A 128 5.14 -8.67 -19.80
C VAL A 128 6.67 -8.73 -19.67
N ARG A 129 7.36 -7.58 -19.67
CA ARG A 129 8.82 -7.51 -19.51
C ARG A 129 9.26 -8.05 -18.14
N ARG A 130 8.58 -7.66 -17.05
CA ARG A 130 8.88 -8.17 -15.70
C ARG A 130 8.69 -9.68 -15.61
N CYS A 131 7.58 -10.20 -16.15
CA CYS A 131 7.33 -11.64 -16.20
C CYS A 131 8.39 -12.38 -17.01
N SER A 132 8.78 -11.84 -18.17
CA SER A 132 9.80 -12.44 -19.04
C SER A 132 11.18 -12.49 -18.37
N LEU A 133 11.62 -11.37 -17.80
CA LEU A 133 12.90 -11.28 -17.07
C LEU A 133 12.93 -12.22 -15.86
N ALA A 134 11.81 -12.32 -15.14
CA ALA A 134 11.69 -13.24 -14.02
C ALA A 134 11.74 -14.70 -14.47
N PHE A 135 11.15 -15.03 -15.63
CA PHE A 135 11.19 -16.38 -16.20
C PHE A 135 12.61 -16.78 -16.61
N ASP A 136 13.36 -15.87 -17.22
CA ASP A 136 14.75 -16.11 -17.64
C ASP A 136 15.71 -16.35 -16.46
N GLN A 137 15.34 -15.90 -15.26
CA GLN A 137 16.09 -16.12 -14.02
C GLN A 137 15.76 -17.45 -13.33
N LEU A 138 14.74 -18.19 -13.80
CA LEU A 138 14.33 -19.43 -13.17
C LEU A 138 15.25 -20.59 -13.56
N GLU A 139 15.60 -21.40 -12.57
CA GLU A 139 16.22 -22.70 -12.81
C GLU A 139 15.18 -23.72 -13.29
N PHE A 140 15.65 -24.78 -13.96
CA PHE A 140 14.78 -25.84 -14.50
C PHE A 140 13.80 -26.44 -13.46
N HIS A 141 14.26 -26.64 -12.23
CA HIS A 141 13.41 -27.18 -11.16
C HIS A 141 12.31 -26.18 -10.74
N GLN A 142 12.58 -24.88 -10.82
CA GLN A 142 11.62 -23.82 -10.52
C GLN A 142 10.60 -23.68 -11.64
N ILE A 143 11.04 -23.78 -12.90
CA ILE A 143 10.14 -23.83 -14.06
C ILE A 143 9.19 -25.03 -13.96
N SER A 144 9.69 -26.20 -13.57
CA SER A 144 8.88 -27.41 -13.37
C SER A 144 7.82 -27.22 -12.29
N ASN A 145 8.17 -26.60 -11.16
CA ASN A 145 7.22 -26.29 -10.10
C ASN A 145 6.18 -25.26 -10.56
N LEU A 146 6.62 -24.19 -11.22
CA LEU A 146 5.75 -23.14 -11.76
C LEU A 146 4.74 -23.72 -12.77
N PHE A 147 5.18 -24.65 -13.61
CA PHE A 147 4.31 -25.35 -14.55
C PHE A 147 3.25 -26.21 -13.83
N ALA A 148 3.62 -26.91 -12.75
CA ALA A 148 2.65 -27.67 -11.95
C ALA A 148 1.63 -26.75 -11.25
N GLU A 149 2.05 -25.59 -10.76
CA GLU A 149 1.15 -24.58 -10.19
C GLU A 149 0.21 -23.97 -11.25
N TRP A 150 0.72 -23.72 -12.46
CA TRP A 150 -0.08 -23.27 -13.61
C TRP A 150 -1.18 -24.26 -13.98
N GLN A 151 -0.86 -25.57 -14.06
CA GLN A 151 -1.84 -26.60 -14.39
C GLN A 151 -2.99 -26.61 -13.38
N GLN A 152 -2.68 -26.48 -12.09
CA GLN A 152 -3.69 -26.36 -11.05
C GLN A 152 -4.54 -25.09 -11.20
N ALA A 153 -3.93 -23.95 -11.52
CA ALA A 153 -4.66 -22.71 -11.78
C ALA A 153 -5.60 -22.83 -13.00
N ALA A 154 -5.15 -23.49 -14.07
CA ALA A 154 -5.95 -23.76 -15.26
C ALA A 154 -7.19 -24.61 -14.93
N GLU A 155 -7.06 -25.60 -14.05
CA GLU A 155 -8.18 -26.40 -13.55
C GLU A 155 -9.17 -25.55 -12.74
N ILE A 156 -8.70 -24.70 -11.83
CA ILE A 156 -9.56 -23.84 -10.99
C ILE A 156 -10.40 -22.87 -11.83
N ILE A 157 -9.79 -22.27 -12.86
CA ILE A 157 -10.46 -21.33 -13.76
C ILE A 157 -11.46 -22.06 -14.66
N SER A 158 -11.08 -23.25 -15.14
CA SER A 158 -11.91 -24.03 -16.06
C SER A 158 -13.05 -24.78 -15.36
N ALA A 159 -12.94 -25.08 -14.06
CA ALA A 159 -13.96 -25.78 -13.31
C ALA A 159 -15.28 -25.00 -13.30
N ASP A 160 -16.42 -25.69 -13.38
CA ASP A 160 -17.74 -25.06 -13.30
C ASP A 160 -18.23 -24.88 -11.86
N HIS A 161 -17.52 -25.47 -10.89
CA HIS A 161 -17.91 -25.51 -9.47
C HIS A 161 -16.84 -24.77 -8.66
N ASN A 162 -17.18 -24.26 -7.46
CA ASN A 162 -16.19 -23.71 -6.55
C ASN A 162 -15.28 -24.84 -6.06
N VAL A 163 -14.11 -24.98 -6.68
CA VAL A 163 -13.05 -25.84 -6.17
C VAL A 163 -12.42 -25.11 -4.99
N ALA A 164 -12.30 -25.77 -3.85
CA ALA A 164 -11.54 -25.21 -2.72
C ALA A 164 -10.11 -24.96 -3.20
N ALA A 165 -9.77 -23.69 -3.44
CA ALA A 165 -8.44 -23.30 -3.84
C ALA A 165 -7.47 -23.74 -2.73
N ARG A 166 -6.49 -24.58 -3.06
CA ARG A 166 -5.34 -24.75 -2.17
C ARG A 166 -4.65 -23.39 -2.00
N PRO A 167 -4.07 -23.09 -0.83
CA PRO A 167 -3.31 -21.86 -0.66
C PRO A 167 -2.19 -21.85 -1.70
N VAL A 168 -2.31 -20.97 -2.69
CA VAL A 168 -1.27 -20.79 -3.70
C VAL A 168 -0.09 -20.14 -2.99
N ARG A 169 1.10 -20.72 -3.18
CA ARG A 169 2.32 -20.11 -2.67
C ARG A 169 2.47 -18.74 -3.32
N ARG A 170 2.41 -17.68 -2.50
CA ARG A 170 2.75 -16.34 -2.96
C ARG A 170 4.23 -16.33 -3.33
N SER A 171 4.55 -15.69 -4.44
CA SER A 171 5.94 -15.32 -4.70
C SER A 171 6.46 -14.44 -3.58
N ARG A 172 7.79 -14.44 -3.38
CA ARG A 172 8.43 -13.55 -2.40
C ARG A 172 8.06 -12.08 -2.65
N MET A 173 8.08 -11.63 -3.91
CA MET A 173 7.70 -10.25 -4.25
C MET A 173 6.22 -9.96 -3.98
N GLU A 174 5.31 -10.91 -4.22
CA GLU A 174 3.89 -10.73 -3.86
C GLU A 174 3.67 -10.67 -2.35
N ALA A 175 4.42 -11.46 -1.58
CA ALA A 175 4.34 -11.39 -0.14
C ALA A 175 4.95 -10.08 0.40
N GLU A 176 6.04 -9.57 -0.19
CA GLU A 176 6.57 -8.23 0.11
C GLU A 176 5.56 -7.12 -0.26
N GLU A 177 4.97 -7.17 -1.45
CA GLU A 177 3.93 -6.22 -1.89
C GLU A 177 2.66 -6.28 -1.02
N ALA A 178 2.24 -7.48 -0.60
CA ALA A 178 1.11 -7.66 0.31
C ALA A 178 1.40 -7.08 1.70
N VAL A 179 2.61 -7.29 2.22
CA VAL A 179 3.07 -6.68 3.48
C VAL A 179 3.02 -5.15 3.38
N GLU A 180 3.52 -4.55 2.31
CA GLU A 180 3.46 -3.08 2.10
C GLU A 180 2.01 -2.57 2.01
N HIS A 181 1.14 -3.29 1.31
CA HIS A 181 -0.27 -2.93 1.21
C HIS A 181 -0.99 -3.01 2.56
N GLU A 182 -0.74 -4.05 3.35
CA GLU A 182 -1.28 -4.18 4.71
C GLU A 182 -0.74 -3.11 5.67
N ILE A 183 0.56 -2.77 5.59
CA ILE A 183 1.14 -1.64 6.31
C ILE A 183 0.36 -0.35 5.99
N GLY A 184 0.15 -0.06 4.70
CA GLY A 184 -0.60 1.12 4.27
C GLY A 184 -2.04 1.15 4.79
N GLN A 185 -2.71 -0.01 4.90
CA GLN A 185 -4.05 -0.09 5.48
C GLN A 185 -4.05 0.18 6.99
N LEU A 186 -3.12 -0.42 7.74
CA LEU A 186 -3.02 -0.21 9.19
C LEU A 186 -2.65 1.25 9.51
N GLU A 187 -1.74 1.85 8.75
CA GLU A 187 -1.37 3.27 8.89
C GLU A 187 -2.54 4.20 8.55
N ALA A 188 -3.42 3.81 7.62
CA ALA A 188 -4.67 4.52 7.33
C ALA A 188 -5.77 4.30 8.39
N GLY A 189 -5.50 3.54 9.46
CA GLY A 189 -6.43 3.28 10.56
C GLY A 189 -7.39 2.12 10.33
N ALA A 190 -7.17 1.28 9.32
CA ALA A 190 -7.98 0.08 9.13
C ALA A 190 -7.74 -0.91 10.30
N HIS A 191 -8.82 -1.37 10.93
CA HIS A 191 -8.75 -2.35 12.02
C HIS A 191 -8.89 -3.76 11.45
N THR A 192 -7.85 -4.24 10.78
CA THR A 192 -7.77 -5.64 10.36
C THR A 192 -6.89 -6.40 11.33
N LYS A 193 -7.39 -7.51 11.89
CA LYS A 193 -6.52 -8.52 12.47
C LYS A 193 -5.73 -9.12 11.30
N ALA A 194 -4.51 -8.64 11.08
CA ALA A 194 -3.63 -9.22 10.08
C ALA A 194 -3.56 -10.73 10.32
N GLU A 195 -3.93 -11.52 9.31
CA GLU A 195 -3.80 -12.98 9.37
C GLU A 195 -2.30 -13.29 9.35
N ARG A 196 -1.72 -13.49 10.54
CA ARG A 196 -0.27 -13.66 10.74
C ARG A 196 0.37 -14.86 10.03
N GLN A 197 -0.39 -15.63 9.25
CA GLN A 197 -0.01 -16.98 8.84
C GLN A 197 0.97 -17.03 7.65
N ASP A 198 1.10 -15.95 6.87
CA ASP A 198 1.89 -15.97 5.63
C ASP A 198 3.08 -14.99 5.62
N PHE A 199 3.60 -14.60 6.79
CA PHE A 199 4.78 -13.73 6.84
C PHE A 199 6.01 -14.44 6.28
N ILE A 200 6.71 -13.78 5.35
CA ILE A 200 8.05 -14.18 4.93
C ILE A 200 8.94 -14.10 6.17
N SER A 201 9.30 -15.27 6.73
CA SER A 201 10.25 -15.37 7.84
C SER A 201 11.57 -14.68 7.46
N GLY A 202 12.02 -13.75 8.30
CA GLY A 202 13.30 -13.03 8.12
C GLY A 202 13.26 -11.83 7.18
N HIS A 203 12.09 -11.38 6.73
CA HIS A 203 11.96 -10.11 6.01
C HIS A 203 11.63 -8.96 6.97
N GLY A 204 12.41 -7.87 6.93
CA GLY A 204 12.28 -6.75 7.87
C GLY A 204 10.88 -6.13 7.89
N ARG A 205 10.27 -5.89 6.73
CA ARG A 205 8.92 -5.29 6.67
C ARG A 205 7.85 -6.17 7.32
N SER A 206 8.02 -7.50 7.36
CA SER A 206 7.13 -8.39 8.10
C SER A 206 7.15 -8.08 9.61
N HIS A 207 8.32 -7.79 10.17
CA HIS A 207 8.47 -7.38 11.56
C HIS A 207 7.82 -6.02 11.84
N TYR A 208 7.91 -5.07 10.90
CA TYR A 208 7.22 -3.78 11.03
C TYR A 208 5.70 -3.93 11.00
N LEU A 209 5.16 -4.76 10.11
CA LEU A 209 3.73 -5.07 10.06
C LEU A 209 3.24 -5.75 11.35
N ALA A 210 4.02 -6.70 11.88
CA ALA A 210 3.73 -7.33 13.17
C ALA A 210 3.73 -6.30 14.32
N TYR A 211 4.68 -5.37 14.33
CA TYR A 211 4.71 -4.24 15.26
C TYR A 211 3.42 -3.41 15.20
N LEU A 212 2.98 -2.98 14.00
CA LEU A 212 1.75 -2.19 13.85
C LEU A 212 0.52 -2.94 14.36
N SER A 213 0.42 -4.23 14.08
CA SER A 213 -0.66 -5.08 14.59
C SER A 213 -0.63 -5.21 16.12
N ASP A 214 0.55 -5.42 16.71
CA ASP A 214 0.70 -5.57 18.17
C ASP A 214 0.40 -4.26 18.91
N VAL A 215 0.82 -3.11 18.36
CA VAL A 215 0.48 -1.77 18.86
C VAL A 215 -1.03 -1.58 18.94
N GLY A 216 -1.76 -1.91 17.86
CA GLY A 216 -3.21 -1.81 17.84
C GLY A 216 -3.91 -2.72 18.85
N SER A 217 -3.28 -3.83 19.24
CA SER A 217 -3.79 -4.76 20.25
C SER A 217 -3.40 -4.45 21.70
N GLY A 218 -2.50 -3.48 21.91
CA GLY A 218 -2.00 -3.10 23.25
C GLY A 218 -0.88 -4.00 23.80
N GLU A 219 -0.34 -4.92 23.00
CA GLU A 219 0.71 -5.88 23.40
C GLU A 219 2.12 -5.23 23.35
N SER A 220 2.40 -4.31 24.28
CA SER A 220 3.60 -3.45 24.23
C SER A 220 4.94 -4.20 24.20
N GLU A 221 5.06 -5.32 24.90
CA GLU A 221 6.32 -6.10 24.94
C GLU A 221 6.61 -6.78 23.60
N ARG A 222 5.57 -7.35 22.97
CA ARG A 222 5.69 -7.97 21.65
C ARG A 222 5.96 -6.93 20.57
N ALA A 223 5.23 -5.81 20.60
CA ALA A 223 5.48 -4.68 19.71
C ALA A 223 6.94 -4.20 19.81
N SER A 224 7.48 -4.08 21.02
CA SER A 224 8.88 -3.67 21.21
C SER A 224 9.89 -4.69 20.68
N ALA A 225 9.61 -5.99 20.80
CA ALA A 225 10.47 -7.04 20.25
C ALA A 225 10.44 -7.07 18.72
N GLU A 226 9.28 -6.95 18.09
CA GLU A 226 9.14 -6.92 16.63
C GLU A 226 9.76 -5.64 16.03
N LEU A 227 9.60 -4.50 16.69
CA LEU A 227 10.26 -3.26 16.27
C LEU A 227 11.79 -3.42 16.26
N ARG A 228 12.38 -4.02 17.30
CA ARG A 228 13.83 -4.30 17.33
C ARG A 228 14.26 -5.19 16.16
N ARG A 229 13.52 -6.27 15.90
CA ARG A 229 13.80 -7.18 14.76
C ARG A 229 13.72 -6.47 13.41
N PHE A 230 12.80 -5.51 13.25
CA PHE A 230 12.75 -4.67 12.04
C PHE A 230 14.03 -3.85 11.86
N PHE A 231 14.44 -3.11 12.90
CA PHE A 231 15.65 -2.27 12.83
C PHE A 231 16.95 -3.08 12.73
N ASP A 232 17.00 -4.29 13.32
CA ASP A 232 18.15 -5.19 13.19
C ASP A 232 18.29 -5.77 11.77
N SER A 233 17.18 -5.88 11.03
CA SER A 233 17.16 -6.47 9.68
C SER A 233 17.25 -5.44 8.55
N ASP A 234 16.83 -4.20 8.77
CA ASP A 234 16.92 -3.14 7.76
C ASP A 234 18.20 -2.32 7.92
N SER A 235 19.16 -2.56 7.02
CA SER A 235 20.42 -1.80 6.93
C SER A 235 20.26 -0.28 6.75
N ARG A 236 19.09 0.19 6.29
CA ARG A 236 18.79 1.63 6.10
C ARG A 236 18.14 2.25 7.31
N ALA A 237 17.67 1.44 8.26
CA ALA A 237 16.91 1.92 9.41
C ALA A 237 17.88 2.48 10.46
N THR A 238 17.73 3.76 10.79
CA THR A 238 18.64 4.45 11.70
C THR A 238 18.20 4.33 13.15
N HIS A 239 19.15 4.38 14.08
CA HIS A 239 18.87 4.23 15.51
C HIS A 239 17.89 5.29 16.04
N GLN A 240 17.99 6.54 15.57
CA GLN A 240 17.05 7.60 15.95
C GLN A 240 15.60 7.30 15.52
N ASN A 241 15.41 6.66 14.36
CA ASN A 241 14.09 6.24 13.91
C ASN A 241 13.53 5.14 14.81
N ALA A 242 14.37 4.20 15.27
CA ALA A 242 13.94 3.17 16.22
C ALA A 242 13.44 3.75 17.54
N LEU A 243 14.19 4.71 18.09
CA LEU A 243 13.83 5.41 19.32
C LEU A 243 12.54 6.23 19.15
N LEU A 244 12.36 6.86 17.98
CA LEU A 244 11.15 7.62 17.65
C LEU A 244 9.90 6.73 17.58
N HIS A 245 9.98 5.56 16.93
CA HIS A 245 8.86 4.61 16.87
C HIS A 245 8.55 4.00 18.24
N LEU A 246 9.59 3.75 19.05
CA LEU A 246 9.43 3.29 20.44
C LEU A 246 8.75 4.37 21.30
N ALA A 247 9.12 5.64 21.12
CA ALA A 247 8.49 6.76 21.81
C ALA A 247 7.00 6.88 21.45
N GLY A 248 6.67 6.85 20.16
CA GLY A 248 5.28 6.91 19.69
C GLY A 248 4.42 5.77 20.26
N MET A 249 4.94 4.55 20.22
CA MET A 249 4.27 3.37 20.82
C MET A 249 4.02 3.57 22.33
N ARG A 250 5.05 3.97 23.08
CA ARG A 250 4.91 4.21 24.53
C ARG A 250 3.91 5.31 24.84
N ALA A 251 3.86 6.36 24.02
CA ALA A 251 2.87 7.43 24.15
C ALA A 251 1.44 6.91 23.94
N GLN A 252 1.22 6.07 22.92
CA GLN A 252 -0.09 5.47 22.64
C GLN A 252 -0.58 4.52 23.74
N VAL A 253 0.33 3.80 24.40
CA VAL A 253 0.02 2.92 25.55
C VAL A 253 -0.15 3.72 26.86
N GLY A 254 0.09 5.04 26.86
CA GLY A 254 -0.02 5.89 28.04
C GLY A 254 1.20 5.89 28.96
N MET A 255 2.34 5.34 28.51
CA MET A 255 3.61 5.34 29.24
C MET A 255 4.39 6.66 29.03
N SER A 256 3.82 7.80 29.42
CA SER A 256 4.35 9.14 29.10
C SER A 256 5.82 9.34 29.51
N ASN A 257 6.22 8.87 30.69
CA ASN A 257 7.62 8.96 31.14
C ASN A 257 8.57 8.16 30.24
N GLY A 258 8.19 6.94 29.87
CA GLY A 258 8.98 6.10 28.99
C GLY A 258 9.05 6.65 27.56
N ALA A 259 7.98 7.31 27.11
CA ALA A 259 7.95 8.00 25.82
C ALA A 259 8.91 9.21 25.81
N ARG A 260 8.87 10.06 26.84
CA ARG A 260 9.77 11.22 26.95
C ARG A 260 11.24 10.84 26.99
N LEU A 261 11.61 9.80 27.73
CA LEU A 261 13.00 9.31 27.77
C LEU A 261 13.46 8.85 26.38
N ALA A 262 12.61 8.13 25.65
CA ALA A 262 12.92 7.71 24.28
C ALA A 262 12.99 8.91 23.31
N LEU A 263 12.13 9.92 23.46
CA LEU A 263 12.17 11.16 22.65
C LEU A 263 13.42 11.98 22.92
N ALA A 264 13.84 12.09 24.18
CA ALA A 264 15.05 12.81 24.55
C ALA A 264 16.29 12.16 23.91
N GLU A 265 16.38 10.84 23.97
CA GLU A 265 17.46 10.08 23.32
C GLU A 265 17.38 10.21 21.79
N ALA A 266 16.19 10.05 21.19
CA ALA A 266 16.00 10.21 19.75
C ALA A 266 16.43 11.61 19.28
N THR A 267 16.08 12.65 20.04
CA THR A 267 16.43 14.04 19.75
C THR A 267 17.94 14.28 19.87
N HIS A 268 18.59 13.66 20.86
CA HIS A 268 20.05 13.73 21.00
C HIS A 268 20.73 13.12 19.76
N VAL A 269 20.41 11.87 19.44
CA VAL A 269 21.01 11.15 18.30
C VAL A 269 20.67 11.83 16.95
N ALA A 270 19.47 12.39 16.81
CA ALA A 270 19.08 13.13 15.61
C ALA A 270 19.80 14.47 15.48
N ARG A 271 20.17 15.14 16.59
CA ARG A 271 21.03 16.34 16.54
C ARG A 271 22.44 15.99 16.11
N ASP A 272 23.00 14.92 16.67
CA ASP A 272 24.36 14.48 16.32
C ASP A 272 24.46 14.09 14.84
N SER A 273 23.41 13.45 14.31
CA SER A 273 23.33 13.06 12.90
C SER A 273 22.79 14.15 11.96
N GLN A 274 22.44 15.34 12.48
CA GLN A 274 21.81 16.44 11.73
C GLN A 274 20.52 16.02 10.98
N ASP A 275 19.78 15.05 11.52
CA ASP A 275 18.53 14.54 10.97
C ASP A 275 17.36 15.48 11.32
N HIS A 276 17.17 16.51 10.50
CA HIS A 276 16.12 17.50 10.73
C HIS A 276 14.70 16.94 10.66
N LEU A 277 14.49 15.86 9.90
CA LEU A 277 13.20 15.21 9.76
C LEU A 277 12.84 14.48 11.06
N CYS A 278 13.75 13.65 11.59
CA CYS A 278 13.55 12.98 12.86
C CYS A 278 13.31 13.99 14.00
N LEU A 279 14.03 15.12 14.00
CA LEU A 279 13.82 16.19 14.97
C LEU A 279 12.41 16.81 14.90
N MET A 280 11.83 16.92 13.70
CA MET A 280 10.47 17.42 13.54
C MET A 280 9.43 16.43 14.05
N TYR A 281 9.60 15.13 13.76
CA TYR A 281 8.72 14.10 14.31
C TYR A 281 8.84 13.99 15.83
N ALA A 282 10.05 14.12 16.39
CA ALA A 282 10.24 14.14 17.84
C ALA A 282 9.49 15.31 18.48
N GLN A 283 9.62 16.52 17.91
CA GLN A 283 8.89 17.71 18.37
C GLN A 283 7.37 17.57 18.21
N CYS A 284 6.90 16.89 17.17
CA CYS A 284 5.49 16.56 16.97
C CYS A 284 4.96 15.69 18.11
N TRP A 285 5.68 14.63 18.48
CA TRP A 285 5.32 13.77 19.62
C TRP A 285 5.41 14.49 20.97
N GLU A 286 6.42 15.32 21.20
CA GLU A 286 6.52 16.14 22.41
C GLU A 286 5.32 17.09 22.54
N THR A 287 4.93 17.74 21.45
CA THR A 287 3.76 18.63 21.42
C THR A 287 2.48 17.88 21.78
N ARG A 288 2.31 16.66 21.26
CA ARG A 288 1.17 15.80 21.59
C ARG A 288 1.13 15.43 23.06
N LEU A 289 2.26 15.05 23.67
CA LEU A 289 2.33 14.77 25.11
C LEU A 289 1.96 16.00 25.96
N LEU A 290 2.38 17.20 25.55
CA LEU A 290 2.00 18.43 26.23
C LEU A 290 0.49 18.73 26.12
N LEU A 291 -0.13 18.41 24.98
CA LEU A 291 -1.58 18.51 24.81
C LEU A 291 -2.33 17.51 25.70
N ASP A 292 -1.88 16.26 25.76
CA ASP A 292 -2.47 15.21 26.60
C ASP A 292 -2.36 15.57 28.10
N GLU A 293 -1.28 16.25 28.50
CA GLU A 293 -1.06 16.77 29.85
C GLU A 293 -1.75 18.11 30.11
N HIS A 294 -2.56 18.60 29.17
CA HIS A 294 -3.30 19.86 29.26
C HIS A 294 -2.40 21.09 29.52
N SER A 295 -1.14 21.03 29.11
CA SER A 295 -0.15 22.10 29.26
C SER A 295 -0.23 23.11 28.11
N ALA A 296 -1.34 23.85 28.04
CA ALA A 296 -1.72 24.68 26.89
C ALA A 296 -0.63 25.66 26.41
N ALA A 297 -0.02 26.42 27.31
CA ALA A 297 1.00 27.41 26.94
C ALA A 297 2.27 26.78 26.34
N ALA A 298 2.75 25.69 26.96
CA ALA A 298 3.91 24.94 26.46
C ALA A 298 3.60 24.26 25.13
N ALA A 299 2.42 23.65 25.00
CA ALA A 299 1.96 23.02 23.76
C ALA A 299 1.85 24.05 22.62
N GLN A 300 1.31 25.23 22.89
CA GLN A 300 1.19 26.30 21.89
C GLN A 300 2.56 26.77 21.40
N GLN A 301 3.52 26.94 22.32
CA GLN A 301 4.89 27.33 21.97
C GLN A 301 5.57 26.25 21.12
N ALA A 302 5.48 24.98 21.53
CA ALA A 302 6.08 23.86 20.83
C ALA A 302 5.46 23.66 19.43
N ALA A 303 4.13 23.75 19.31
CA ALA A 303 3.40 23.64 18.05
C ALA A 303 3.74 24.78 17.09
N SER A 304 3.84 26.02 17.59
CA SER A 304 4.20 27.18 16.77
C SER A 304 5.63 27.07 16.22
N ALA A 305 6.56 26.58 17.04
CA ALA A 305 7.92 26.32 16.61
C ALA A 305 7.98 25.19 15.56
N LEU A 306 7.15 24.15 15.70
CA LEU A 306 7.04 23.06 14.72
C LEU A 306 6.53 23.58 13.37
N VAL A 307 5.48 24.40 13.38
CA VAL A 307 4.92 25.06 12.18
C VAL A 307 6.00 25.89 11.47
N ALA A 308 6.72 26.74 12.20
CA ALA A 308 7.77 27.58 11.64
C ALA A 308 8.89 26.74 10.98
N LYS A 309 9.34 25.69 11.67
CA LYS A 309 10.37 24.79 11.15
C LYS A 309 9.88 23.98 9.95
N ALA A 310 8.65 23.48 10.00
CA ALA A 310 8.06 22.70 8.90
C ALA A 310 7.86 23.55 7.65
N ALA A 311 7.43 24.81 7.79
CA ALA A 311 7.35 25.76 6.70
C ALA A 311 8.73 26.03 6.07
N ALA A 312 9.76 26.25 6.90
CA ALA A 312 11.13 26.50 6.43
C ALA A 312 11.73 25.31 5.65
N LEU A 313 11.37 24.08 6.03
CA LEU A 313 11.86 22.85 5.41
C LEU A 313 10.92 22.29 4.33
N GLY A 314 9.79 22.95 4.05
CA GLY A 314 8.82 22.51 3.05
C GLY A 314 8.10 21.19 3.39
N ASN A 315 8.07 20.80 4.67
CA ASN A 315 7.41 19.56 5.08
C ASN A 315 5.91 19.81 5.30
N ARG A 316 5.10 19.38 4.32
CA ARG A 316 3.65 19.64 4.28
C ARG A 316 2.89 18.95 5.41
N ASP A 317 3.26 17.70 5.75
CA ASP A 317 2.58 16.92 6.77
C ASP A 317 2.76 17.52 8.17
N MET A 318 4.00 17.86 8.54
CA MET A 318 4.29 18.47 9.84
C MET A 318 3.75 19.89 9.95
N LEU A 319 3.66 20.61 8.83
CA LEU A 319 3.03 21.93 8.79
C LEU A 319 1.53 21.84 9.10
N ALA A 320 0.84 20.87 8.48
CA ALA A 320 -0.57 20.60 8.74
C ALA A 320 -0.80 20.12 10.18
N ALA A 321 -0.05 19.12 10.66
CA ALA A 321 -0.15 18.59 12.01
C ALA A 321 0.13 19.66 13.08
N GLY A 322 1.21 20.43 12.92
CA GLY A 322 1.54 21.52 13.82
C GLY A 322 0.45 22.59 13.89
N SER A 323 -0.21 22.89 12.76
CA SER A 323 -1.31 23.87 12.71
C SER A 323 -2.55 23.38 13.48
N ILE A 324 -2.86 22.08 13.39
CA ILE A 324 -3.92 21.46 14.21
C ILE A 324 -3.57 21.57 15.70
N TYR A 325 -2.31 21.27 16.07
CA TYR A 325 -1.88 21.35 17.47
C TYR A 325 -1.85 22.78 18.03
N VAL A 326 -1.54 23.79 17.21
CA VAL A 326 -1.70 25.20 17.60
C VAL A 326 -3.16 25.49 17.92
N ALA A 327 -4.10 25.03 17.09
CA ALA A 327 -5.53 25.22 17.32
C ALA A 327 -5.99 24.49 18.60
N ASP A 328 -5.56 23.25 18.80
CA ASP A 328 -5.87 22.47 20.01
C ASP A 328 -5.32 23.10 21.29
N ALA A 329 -4.10 23.64 21.24
CA ALA A 329 -3.50 24.33 22.38
C ALA A 329 -4.25 25.63 22.73
N LEU A 330 -4.70 26.38 21.72
CA LEU A 330 -5.52 27.58 21.92
C LEU A 330 -6.88 27.23 22.55
N LEU A 331 -7.49 26.12 22.15
CA LEU A 331 -8.74 25.62 22.73
C LEU A 331 -8.57 25.15 24.19
N LEU A 332 -7.44 24.51 24.51
CA LEU A 332 -7.13 24.12 25.91
C LEU A 332 -6.88 25.34 26.81
N GLY A 333 -6.31 26.41 26.26
CA GLY A 333 -6.02 27.63 26.99
C GLY A 333 -7.24 28.55 27.14
N GLU A 334 -7.00 29.72 27.74
CA GLU A 334 -8.00 30.80 27.86
C GLU A 334 -8.00 31.72 26.62
N ALA A 335 -7.68 31.19 25.44
CA ALA A 335 -7.71 32.00 24.23
C ALA A 335 -9.15 32.41 23.91
N GLY A 336 -9.35 33.66 23.50
CA GLY A 336 -10.67 34.14 23.10
C GLY A 336 -11.24 33.32 21.92
N PRO A 337 -12.57 33.12 21.86
CA PRO A 337 -13.23 32.21 20.91
C PRO A 337 -12.88 32.50 19.45
N ARG A 338 -12.73 33.79 19.11
CA ARG A 338 -12.32 34.23 17.76
C ARG A 338 -10.98 33.63 17.35
N ARG A 339 -9.96 33.72 18.21
CA ARG A 339 -8.60 33.25 17.89
C ARG A 339 -8.55 31.74 17.73
N ALA A 340 -9.25 31.01 18.60
CA ALA A 340 -9.32 29.56 18.53
C ALA A 340 -10.04 29.09 17.26
N LEU A 341 -11.19 29.68 16.92
CA LEU A 341 -11.93 29.35 15.70
C LEU A 341 -11.20 29.75 14.42
N GLU A 342 -10.53 30.90 14.39
CA GLU A 342 -9.67 31.30 13.27
C GLU A 342 -8.53 30.28 13.06
N ALA A 343 -7.90 29.80 14.13
CA ALA A 343 -6.86 28.78 14.05
C ALA A 343 -7.38 27.43 13.51
N VAL A 344 -8.56 26.98 13.95
CA VAL A 344 -9.20 25.76 13.44
C VAL A 344 -9.53 25.87 11.94
N VAL A 345 -10.08 27.00 11.50
CA VAL A 345 -10.40 27.24 10.08
C VAL A 345 -9.13 27.31 9.24
N ALA A 346 -8.07 27.97 9.73
CA ALA A 346 -6.78 28.03 9.06
C ALA A 346 -6.15 26.63 8.93
N ALA A 347 -6.14 25.83 10.00
CA ALA A 347 -5.66 24.45 9.98
C ALA A 347 -6.46 23.60 8.99
N ARG A 348 -7.79 23.77 8.94
CA ARG A 348 -8.66 23.06 7.99
C ARG A 348 -8.36 23.41 6.54
N ALA A 349 -8.25 24.70 6.23
CA ALA A 349 -7.92 25.16 4.88
C ALA A 349 -6.59 24.56 4.43
N LEU A 350 -5.58 24.61 5.31
CA LEU A 350 -4.25 24.09 5.06
C LEU A 350 -4.25 22.57 4.81
N VAL A 351 -4.95 21.77 5.62
CA VAL A 351 -5.06 20.31 5.43
C VAL A 351 -5.65 19.97 4.05
N VAL A 352 -6.64 20.75 3.59
CA VAL A 352 -7.27 20.56 2.28
C VAL A 352 -6.33 20.98 1.16
N GLU A 353 -5.69 22.16 1.25
CA GLU A 353 -4.75 22.67 0.25
C GLU A 353 -3.52 21.79 0.07
N LEU A 354 -3.02 21.21 1.16
CA LEU A 354 -1.87 20.31 1.13
C LEU A 354 -2.24 18.87 0.77
N GLY A 355 -3.53 18.51 0.77
CA GLY A 355 -4.00 17.18 0.42
C GLY A 355 -3.70 16.10 1.48
N VAL A 356 -3.49 16.49 2.73
CA VAL A 356 -3.06 15.59 3.82
C VAL A 356 -4.26 14.85 4.40
N SER A 357 -4.65 13.72 3.80
CA SER A 357 -5.89 13.01 4.15
C SER A 357 -5.86 12.28 5.49
N HIS A 358 -4.69 11.81 5.94
CA HIS A 358 -4.56 11.02 7.17
C HIS A 358 -4.81 11.83 8.44
N LEU A 359 -4.66 13.17 8.41
CA LEU A 359 -4.92 14.07 9.54
C LEU A 359 -6.38 14.54 9.63
N ARG A 360 -7.27 14.05 8.75
CA ARG A 360 -8.68 14.50 8.75
C ARG A 360 -9.40 14.16 10.05
N SER A 361 -9.16 12.98 10.62
CA SER A 361 -9.76 12.57 11.89
C SER A 361 -9.34 13.50 13.02
N ASP A 362 -8.05 13.79 13.15
CA ASP A 362 -7.52 14.73 14.15
C ASP A 362 -8.11 16.13 13.99
N LEU A 363 -8.24 16.61 12.75
CA LEU A 363 -8.89 17.88 12.45
C LEU A 363 -10.37 17.90 12.84
N TRP A 364 -11.10 16.79 12.60
CA TRP A 364 -12.50 16.67 13.01
C TRP A 364 -12.64 16.67 14.53
N ARG A 365 -11.74 16.01 15.28
CA ARG A 365 -11.71 16.06 16.74
C ARG A 365 -11.43 17.47 17.27
N CYS A 366 -10.43 18.15 16.70
CA CYS A 366 -10.11 19.54 17.03
C CYS A 366 -11.33 20.45 16.78
N SER A 367 -11.99 20.28 15.64
CA SER A 367 -13.20 21.04 15.29
C SER A 367 -14.37 20.74 16.23
N ALA A 368 -14.57 19.47 16.61
CA ALA A 368 -15.60 19.07 17.58
C ALA A 368 -15.40 19.76 18.94
N ARG A 369 -14.16 19.78 19.43
CA ARG A 369 -13.79 20.50 20.67
C ARG A 369 -14.10 21.99 20.57
N ALA A 370 -13.75 22.62 19.46
CA ALA A 370 -14.05 24.04 19.23
C ALA A 370 -15.55 24.34 19.29
N TRP A 371 -16.38 23.52 18.64
CA TRP A 371 -17.83 23.66 18.67
C TRP A 371 -18.43 23.35 20.05
N ALA A 372 -17.85 22.41 20.79
CA ALA A 372 -18.30 22.09 22.15
C ALA A 372 -18.03 23.25 23.13
N GLN A 373 -16.90 23.93 22.99
CA GLN A 373 -16.47 25.01 23.89
C GLN A 373 -17.07 26.38 23.53
N HIS A 374 -17.21 26.69 22.24
CA HIS A 374 -17.55 28.04 21.78
C HIS A 374 -18.80 28.12 20.90
N GLY A 375 -19.47 27.00 20.64
CA GLY A 375 -20.63 26.97 19.75
C GLY A 375 -21.74 26.04 20.23
N GLY A 376 -22.27 25.24 19.30
CA GLY A 376 -23.43 24.38 19.56
C GLY A 376 -23.04 22.92 19.75
N ARG A 377 -23.51 22.31 20.84
CA ARG A 377 -23.32 20.88 21.14
C ARG A 377 -23.69 19.95 19.99
N ARG A 378 -24.78 20.24 19.27
CA ARG A 378 -25.23 19.43 18.11
C ARG A 378 -24.23 19.46 16.95
N VAL A 379 -23.51 20.56 16.76
CA VAL A 379 -22.47 20.69 15.74
C VAL A 379 -21.21 19.95 16.17
N ALA A 380 -20.86 20.00 17.46
CA ALA A 380 -19.77 19.21 18.02
C ALA A 380 -20.02 17.70 17.81
N GLU A 381 -21.19 17.20 18.17
CA GLU A 381 -21.59 15.78 17.99
C GLU A 381 -21.54 15.34 16.51
N LEU A 382 -21.81 16.24 15.56
CA LEU A 382 -21.66 15.94 14.13
C LEU A 382 -20.19 15.80 13.73
N HIS A 383 -19.30 16.66 14.24
CA HIS A 383 -17.87 16.59 13.94
C HIS A 383 -17.23 15.37 14.62
N GLU A 384 -17.66 14.98 15.83
CA GLU A 384 -17.20 13.75 16.49
C GLU A 384 -17.55 12.49 15.69
N LYS A 385 -18.70 12.47 15.00
CA LYS A 385 -19.08 11.34 14.13
C LYS A 385 -18.28 11.28 12.83
N MET A 386 -17.66 12.37 12.43
CA MET A 386 -16.81 12.46 11.22
C MET A 386 -15.34 12.17 11.53
N ALA A 387 -14.95 12.25 12.80
CA ALA A 387 -13.63 11.89 13.32
C ALA A 387 -13.45 10.38 13.46
#